data_AF-A0A399ZIA1-F1
#
_entry.id   AF-A0A399ZIA1-F1
#
_cell.length_a   1.000
_cell.length_b   1.000
_cell.length_c   1.000
_cell.angle_alpha   90.00
_cell.angle_beta   90.00
_cell.angle_gamma   90.00
#
_symmetry.space_group_name_H-M   'P 1'
#
loop_
_entity.id
_entity.type
_entity.pdbx_description
1 polymer ?
#
loop_
_entity_poly.entity_id
_entity_poly.type
_entity_poly.pdbx_seq_one_letter_code
_entity_poly.pdbx_strand_id
1 'polypeptide(L)'
;MEFFQWLTERVDAANSLLCVGLDPRGESADALRSECMRLIDATVDFAAIYKPNIGFFEAFGSAGLAALKDVIAHVPPQVPVLLDAKRADIPDTSAAYAAAAFEELGAHAITANPYLGHDALAPFLADPRRGVFVLCRTSNPGASEIQELAVTDGASAAPLFEIVARRAQGWNQQGNLGLVVGANDLA
;
A
#
# COMPACT_ATOMS: atom_id res chain seq x y z
N MET A 1 5.78 -1.98 -18.24
CA MET A 1 4.33 -2.15 -18.10
C MET A 1 3.91 -1.35 -16.89
N GLU A 2 2.82 -0.58 -17.00
CA GLU A 2 2.32 0.25 -15.90
C GLU A 2 1.70 -0.59 -14.78
N PHE A 3 1.75 -0.09 -13.55
CA PHE A 3 1.37 -0.89 -12.38
C PHE A 3 -0.07 -1.43 -12.46
N PHE A 4 -1.04 -0.57 -12.76
CA PHE A 4 -2.44 -1.00 -12.81
C PHE A 4 -2.76 -1.86 -14.03
N GLN A 5 -2.05 -1.68 -15.15
CA GLN A 5 -2.17 -2.61 -16.28
C GLN A 5 -1.72 -4.01 -15.86
N TRP A 6 -0.54 -4.11 -15.22
CA TRP A 6 -0.05 -5.38 -14.71
C TRP A 6 -1.00 -6.03 -13.71
N LEU A 7 -1.53 -5.23 -12.78
CA LEU A 7 -2.51 -5.71 -11.81
C LEU A 7 -3.78 -6.24 -12.50
N THR A 8 -4.30 -5.55 -13.51
CA THR A 8 -5.46 -6.03 -14.30
C THR A 8 -5.16 -7.35 -15.00
N GLU A 9 -4.00 -7.46 -15.68
CA GLU A 9 -3.59 -8.71 -16.33
C GLU A 9 -3.49 -9.86 -15.32
N ARG A 10 -3.01 -9.59 -14.10
CA ARG A 10 -2.92 -10.58 -13.03
C ARG A 10 -4.30 -10.97 -12.49
N VAL A 11 -5.20 -10.00 -12.29
CA VAL A 11 -6.59 -10.24 -11.88
C VAL A 11 -7.30 -11.16 -12.86
N ASP A 12 -7.15 -10.90 -14.17
CA ASP A 12 -7.76 -11.71 -15.22
C ASP A 12 -7.18 -13.13 -15.23
N ALA A 13 -5.85 -13.26 -15.12
CA ALA A 13 -5.17 -14.56 -15.10
C ALA A 13 -5.54 -15.41 -13.85
N ALA A 14 -5.72 -14.78 -12.69
CA ALA A 14 -6.12 -15.46 -11.45
C ALA A 14 -7.64 -15.62 -11.32
N ASN A 15 -8.42 -14.95 -12.17
CA ASN A 15 -9.87 -14.78 -12.03
C ASN A 15 -10.27 -14.37 -10.59
N SER A 16 -9.57 -13.38 -10.05
CA SER A 16 -9.64 -13.04 -8.63
C SER A 16 -9.25 -11.59 -8.38
N LEU A 17 -9.94 -10.95 -7.42
CA LEU A 17 -9.58 -9.64 -6.87
C LEU A 17 -8.91 -9.76 -5.49
N LEU A 18 -8.54 -10.98 -5.07
CA LEU A 18 -8.03 -11.25 -3.74
C LEU A 18 -6.67 -10.57 -3.50
N CYS A 19 -6.66 -9.64 -2.56
CA CYS A 19 -5.44 -9.12 -1.94
C CYS A 19 -5.13 -9.94 -0.68
N VAL A 20 -4.03 -10.70 -0.68
CA VAL A 20 -3.62 -11.51 0.47
C VAL A 20 -2.71 -10.70 1.37
N GLY A 21 -3.18 -10.41 2.59
CA GLY A 21 -2.37 -9.74 3.63
C GLY A 21 -1.29 -10.67 4.17
N LEU A 22 -0.06 -10.15 4.32
CA LEU A 22 1.05 -10.87 4.95
C LEU A 22 1.39 -10.16 6.27
N ASP A 23 0.62 -10.50 7.31
CA ASP A 23 0.65 -9.88 8.64
C ASP A 23 1.01 -10.94 9.72
N PRO A 24 2.24 -11.48 9.68
CA PRO A 24 2.63 -12.68 10.43
C PRO A 24 2.63 -12.49 11.95
N ARG A 25 2.48 -13.60 12.68
CA ARG A 25 2.44 -13.64 14.16
C ARG A 25 3.58 -14.44 14.78
N GLY A 26 4.53 -14.91 13.97
CA GLY A 26 5.75 -15.58 14.44
C GLY A 26 6.54 -14.78 15.48
N GLU A 27 7.21 -15.49 16.38
CA GLU A 27 7.95 -14.91 17.50
C GLU A 27 9.43 -14.62 17.19
N SER A 28 9.83 -14.76 15.93
CA SER A 28 11.17 -14.45 15.43
C SER A 28 11.14 -14.07 13.95
N ALA A 29 12.16 -13.38 13.45
CA ALA A 29 12.26 -13.01 12.04
C ALA A 29 12.18 -14.22 11.09
N ASP A 30 12.83 -15.35 11.45
CA ASP A 30 12.73 -16.60 10.69
C ASP A 30 11.32 -17.20 10.71
N ALA A 31 10.61 -17.08 11.83
CA ALA A 31 9.24 -17.51 11.94
C ALA A 31 8.31 -16.64 11.09
N LEU A 32 8.48 -15.31 11.08
CA LEU A 32 7.74 -14.40 10.20
C LEU A 32 7.94 -14.78 8.73
N ARG A 33 9.21 -14.96 8.31
CA ARG A 33 9.58 -15.36 6.94
C ARG A 33 8.87 -16.66 6.55
N SER A 34 9.01 -17.69 7.39
CA SER A 34 8.47 -19.03 7.12
C SER A 34 6.93 -19.04 7.10
N GLU A 35 6.28 -18.24 7.94
CA GLU A 35 4.83 -18.10 7.94
C GLU A 35 4.31 -17.45 6.65
N CYS A 36 4.92 -16.34 6.23
CA CYS A 36 4.54 -15.64 5.00
C CYS A 36 4.82 -16.48 3.75
N MET A 37 5.98 -17.14 3.65
CA MET A 37 6.31 -17.98 2.49
C MET A 37 5.32 -19.14 2.33
N ARG A 38 4.96 -19.84 3.42
CA ARG A 38 3.92 -20.88 3.36
C ARG A 38 2.57 -20.35 2.91
N LEU A 39 2.21 -19.13 3.35
CA LEU A 39 0.96 -18.50 2.94
C LEU A 39 0.98 -18.15 1.45
N ILE A 40 2.10 -17.62 0.94
CA ILE A 40 2.29 -17.35 -0.48
C ILE A 40 2.14 -18.65 -1.28
N ASP A 41 2.90 -19.69 -0.93
CA ASP A 41 2.89 -20.98 -1.63
C ASP A 41 1.48 -21.59 -1.70
N ALA A 42 0.69 -21.43 -0.63
CA ALA A 42 -0.66 -21.98 -0.55
C ALA A 42 -1.74 -21.13 -1.27
N THR A 43 -1.45 -19.87 -1.60
CA THR A 43 -2.47 -18.91 -2.09
C THR A 43 -2.16 -18.29 -3.44
N VAL A 44 -0.98 -18.57 -4.01
CA VAL A 44 -0.49 -17.88 -5.19
C VAL A 44 -1.37 -18.04 -6.42
N ASP A 45 -2.12 -19.14 -6.55
CA ASP A 45 -3.04 -19.31 -7.69
C ASP A 45 -4.26 -18.38 -7.62
N PHE A 46 -4.60 -17.88 -6.43
CA PHE A 46 -5.78 -17.04 -6.19
C PHE A 46 -5.45 -15.57 -5.94
N ALA A 47 -4.21 -15.25 -5.59
CA ALA A 47 -3.82 -13.90 -5.20
C ALA A 47 -3.66 -12.98 -6.42
N ALA A 48 -4.43 -11.88 -6.45
CA ALA A 48 -4.19 -10.78 -7.39
C ALA A 48 -2.94 -9.97 -6.99
N ILE A 49 -2.73 -9.81 -5.68
CA ILE A 49 -1.64 -9.03 -5.10
C ILE A 49 -1.34 -9.52 -3.67
N TYR A 50 -0.08 -9.49 -3.27
CA TYR A 50 0.31 -9.68 -1.87
C TYR A 50 0.54 -8.35 -1.17
N LYS A 51 0.11 -8.24 0.09
CA LYS A 51 0.21 -7.00 0.85
C LYS A 51 0.87 -7.21 2.21
N PRO A 52 2.21 -7.30 2.28
CA PRO A 52 2.92 -7.31 3.56
C PRO A 52 2.77 -5.98 4.29
N ASN A 53 2.43 -6.03 5.57
CA ASN A 53 2.45 -4.86 6.45
C ASN A 53 3.79 -4.79 7.18
N ILE A 54 4.56 -3.75 6.85
CA ILE A 54 5.94 -3.59 7.32
C ILE A 54 6.04 -3.51 8.85
N GLY A 55 5.00 -3.05 9.55
CA GLY A 55 5.00 -2.91 11.00
C GLY A 55 5.23 -4.22 11.76
N PHE A 56 4.73 -5.35 11.23
CA PHE A 56 4.97 -6.68 11.82
C PHE A 56 6.43 -7.12 11.73
N PHE A 57 7.13 -6.65 10.71
CA PHE A 57 8.54 -6.95 10.49
C PHE A 57 9.45 -5.97 11.25
N GLU A 58 9.12 -4.67 11.27
CA GLU A 58 9.86 -3.64 12.00
C GLU A 58 9.99 -3.93 13.50
N ALA A 59 8.99 -4.62 14.08
CA ALA A 59 9.03 -5.07 15.48
C ALA A 59 10.24 -5.96 15.82
N PHE A 60 10.89 -6.57 14.81
CA PHE A 60 12.07 -7.42 14.95
C PHE A 60 13.37 -6.74 14.44
N GLY A 61 13.34 -5.42 14.26
CA GLY A 61 14.49 -4.64 13.82
C GLY A 61 15.04 -5.05 12.45
N SER A 62 16.36 -5.00 12.29
CA SER A 62 17.02 -5.31 11.02
C SER A 62 16.78 -6.74 10.54
N ALA A 63 16.70 -7.71 11.47
CA ALA A 63 16.40 -9.10 11.13
C ALA A 63 14.99 -9.24 10.54
N GLY A 64 14.02 -8.49 11.08
CA GLY A 64 12.67 -8.45 10.52
C GLY A 64 12.61 -7.81 9.14
N LEU A 65 13.32 -6.71 8.91
CA LEU A 65 13.40 -6.08 7.59
C LEU A 65 14.09 -6.99 6.55
N ALA A 66 15.13 -7.74 6.96
CA ALA A 66 15.73 -8.76 6.10
C ALA A 66 14.72 -9.88 5.77
N ALA A 67 13.97 -10.37 6.75
CA ALA A 67 12.91 -11.33 6.52
C ALA A 67 11.82 -10.81 5.58
N LEU A 68 11.44 -9.52 5.69
CA LEU A 68 10.49 -8.90 4.76
C LEU A 68 11.03 -8.89 3.33
N LYS A 69 12.30 -8.53 3.14
CA LYS A 69 12.96 -8.56 1.83
C LYS A 69 12.93 -9.97 1.23
N ASP A 70 13.24 -10.99 2.02
CA ASP A 70 13.15 -12.39 1.59
C ASP A 70 11.71 -12.79 1.21
N VAL A 71 10.71 -12.34 1.99
CA VAL A 71 9.28 -12.61 1.71
C VAL A 71 8.84 -11.96 0.41
N ILE A 72 9.21 -10.70 0.16
CA ILE A 72 8.87 -10.00 -1.08
C ILE A 72 9.54 -10.70 -2.27
N ALA A 73 10.80 -11.09 -2.15
CA ALA A 73 11.54 -11.81 -3.19
C ALA A 73 10.98 -13.22 -3.48
N HIS A 74 10.27 -13.83 -2.53
CA HIS A 74 9.62 -15.15 -2.69
C HIS A 74 8.32 -15.08 -3.49
N VAL A 75 7.68 -13.91 -3.56
CA VAL A 75 6.46 -13.75 -4.37
C VAL A 75 6.80 -13.95 -5.85
N PRO A 76 6.08 -14.82 -6.58
CA PRO A 76 6.36 -15.03 -8.00
C PRO A 76 6.25 -13.74 -8.82
N PRO A 77 7.12 -13.55 -9.83
CA PRO A 77 7.28 -12.27 -10.53
C PRO A 77 6.03 -11.81 -11.30
N GLN A 78 5.06 -12.71 -11.53
CA GLN A 78 3.77 -12.37 -12.14
C GLN A 78 2.77 -11.73 -11.16
N VAL A 79 3.01 -11.79 -9.85
CA VAL A 79 2.11 -11.27 -8.81
C VAL A 79 2.70 -9.99 -8.21
N PRO A 80 2.00 -8.83 -8.30
CA PRO A 80 2.44 -7.61 -7.66
C PRO A 80 2.53 -7.73 -6.13
N VAL A 81 3.29 -6.81 -5.53
CA VAL A 81 3.44 -6.68 -4.08
C VAL A 81 3.18 -5.24 -3.65
N LEU A 82 2.18 -5.03 -2.80
CA LEU A 82 1.85 -3.76 -2.18
C LEU A 82 2.40 -3.70 -0.76
N LEU A 83 3.44 -2.91 -0.54
CA LEU A 83 3.97 -2.67 0.80
C LEU A 83 3.02 -1.76 1.59
N ASP A 84 2.37 -2.31 2.62
CA ASP A 84 1.52 -1.54 3.49
C ASP A 84 2.36 -0.85 4.58
N ALA A 85 2.84 0.36 4.27
CA ALA A 85 3.75 1.14 5.11
C ALA A 85 3.19 2.51 5.55
N LYS A 86 2.13 3.03 4.91
CA LYS A 86 1.46 4.29 5.26
C LYS A 86 2.42 5.49 5.37
N ARG A 87 3.46 5.51 4.52
CA ARG A 87 4.54 6.51 4.60
C ARG A 87 4.11 7.84 3.97
N ALA A 88 4.60 8.93 4.53
CA ALA A 88 4.61 10.26 3.94
C ALA A 88 5.52 11.16 4.77
N ASP A 89 6.24 12.04 4.11
CA ASP A 89 7.11 13.04 4.70
C ASP A 89 7.39 14.16 3.67
N ILE A 90 8.17 15.18 4.02
CA ILE A 90 8.66 16.18 3.07
C ILE A 90 9.37 15.52 1.88
N PRO A 91 9.44 16.16 0.70
CA PRO A 91 9.85 15.51 -0.55
C PRO A 91 11.16 14.72 -0.50
N ASP A 92 12.21 15.28 0.09
CA ASP A 92 13.53 14.62 0.19
C ASP A 92 13.45 13.33 1.02
N THR A 93 12.72 13.36 2.14
CA THR A 93 12.53 12.18 3.00
C THR A 93 11.60 11.15 2.35
N SER A 94 10.54 11.61 1.66
CA SER A 94 9.67 10.73 0.89
C SER A 94 10.40 10.03 -0.26
N ALA A 95 11.39 10.67 -0.88
CA ALA A 95 12.26 10.01 -1.85
C ALA A 95 13.09 8.88 -1.22
N ALA A 96 13.57 9.06 0.01
CA ALA A 96 14.25 7.99 0.75
C ALA A 96 13.29 6.82 1.08
N TYR A 97 12.04 7.11 1.46
CA TYR A 97 11.03 6.07 1.65
C TYR A 97 10.68 5.33 0.35
N ALA A 98 10.59 6.05 -0.78
CA ALA A 98 10.35 5.45 -2.09
C ALA A 98 11.49 4.50 -2.47
N ALA A 99 12.75 4.92 -2.28
CA ALA A 99 13.92 4.07 -2.52
C ALA A 99 13.92 2.82 -1.61
N ALA A 100 13.62 3.00 -0.31
CA ALA A 100 13.54 1.88 0.62
C ALA A 100 12.45 0.86 0.22
N ALA A 101 11.29 1.32 -0.23
CA ALA A 101 10.19 0.45 -0.61
C ALA A 101 10.43 -0.23 -1.97
N PHE A 102 10.80 0.54 -2.99
CA PHE A 102 10.81 0.10 -4.39
C PHE A 102 12.13 -0.53 -4.83
N GLU A 103 13.25 -0.08 -4.28
CA GLU A 103 14.59 -0.51 -4.68
C GLU A 103 15.21 -1.45 -3.66
N GLU A 104 15.16 -1.12 -2.36
CA GLU A 104 15.76 -1.95 -1.32
C GLU A 104 14.92 -3.19 -1.00
N LEU A 105 13.62 -3.00 -0.75
CA LEU A 105 12.68 -4.09 -0.45
C LEU A 105 12.12 -4.77 -1.71
N GLY A 106 12.15 -4.10 -2.86
CA GLY A 106 11.63 -4.64 -4.12
C GLY A 106 10.10 -4.67 -4.23
N ALA A 107 9.38 -3.86 -3.44
CA ALA A 107 7.93 -3.75 -3.57
C ALA A 107 7.52 -3.07 -4.88
N HIS A 108 6.32 -3.38 -5.35
CA HIS A 108 5.78 -2.84 -6.60
C HIS A 108 4.82 -1.67 -6.38
N ALA A 109 4.19 -1.62 -5.20
CA ALA A 109 3.35 -0.54 -4.76
C ALA A 109 3.52 -0.25 -3.27
N ILE A 110 3.02 0.90 -2.81
CA ILE A 110 3.08 1.32 -1.42
C ILE A 110 1.76 1.98 -0.96
N THR A 111 1.41 1.82 0.32
CA THR A 111 0.40 2.68 0.96
C THR A 111 1.01 3.97 1.48
N ALA A 112 0.37 5.11 1.24
CA ALA A 112 0.88 6.44 1.62
C ALA A 112 -0.16 7.27 2.38
N ASN A 113 0.29 8.16 3.27
CA ASN A 113 -0.59 9.03 4.04
C ASN A 113 -0.71 10.42 3.36
N PRO A 114 -1.91 10.87 2.96
CA PRO A 114 -2.05 12.10 2.18
C PRO A 114 -1.99 13.39 3.01
N TYR A 115 -1.85 13.29 4.34
CA TYR A 115 -1.98 14.43 5.25
C TYR A 115 -1.06 15.61 4.92
N LEU A 116 0.15 15.33 4.42
CA LEU A 116 1.14 16.35 4.07
C LEU A 116 0.94 16.97 2.67
N GLY A 117 -0.05 16.49 1.91
CA GLY A 117 -0.36 17.00 0.58
C GLY A 117 0.40 16.30 -0.56
N HIS A 118 0.30 16.89 -1.75
CA HIS A 118 0.76 16.29 -3.00
C HIS A 118 2.27 16.12 -3.10
N ASP A 119 3.03 17.11 -2.67
CA ASP A 119 4.49 17.14 -2.75
C ASP A 119 5.13 16.04 -1.91
N ALA A 120 4.52 15.68 -0.78
CA ALA A 120 4.91 14.51 0.01
C ALA A 120 4.66 13.17 -0.72
N LEU A 121 3.70 13.12 -1.65
CA LEU A 121 3.36 11.91 -2.43
C LEU A 121 4.14 11.82 -3.75
N ALA A 122 4.55 12.96 -4.30
CA ALA A 122 5.17 13.06 -5.62
C ALA A 122 6.37 12.10 -5.82
N PRO A 123 7.27 11.88 -4.84
CA PRO A 123 8.37 10.92 -5.01
C PRO A 123 7.90 9.48 -5.25
N PHE A 124 6.79 9.06 -4.64
CA PHE A 124 6.24 7.72 -4.86
C PHE A 124 5.53 7.59 -6.20
N LEU A 125 4.95 8.69 -6.71
CA LEU A 125 4.14 8.74 -7.93
C LEU A 125 4.96 8.91 -9.22
N ALA A 126 6.25 9.24 -9.09
CA ALA A 126 7.10 9.63 -10.21
C ALA A 126 7.27 8.55 -11.30
N ASP A 127 7.17 7.27 -10.93
CA ASP A 127 7.29 6.14 -11.84
C ASP A 127 5.91 5.46 -12.03
N PRO A 128 5.29 5.52 -13.22
CA PRO A 128 3.98 4.93 -13.47
C PRO A 128 3.97 3.38 -13.37
N ARG A 129 5.16 2.76 -13.38
CA ARG A 129 5.35 1.32 -13.14
C ARG A 129 5.19 0.94 -11.66
N ARG A 130 5.16 1.91 -10.75
CA ARG A 130 4.94 1.74 -9.31
C ARG A 130 3.53 2.18 -8.94
N GLY A 131 2.87 1.45 -8.04
CA GLY A 131 1.54 1.82 -7.54
C GLY A 131 1.57 2.59 -6.22
N VAL A 132 0.67 3.55 -6.03
CA VAL A 132 0.53 4.28 -4.77
C VAL A 132 -0.91 4.24 -4.29
N PHE A 133 -1.16 3.75 -3.08
CA PHE A 133 -2.51 3.70 -2.50
C PHE A 133 -2.60 4.66 -1.32
N VAL A 134 -3.31 5.77 -1.47
CA VAL A 134 -3.41 6.79 -0.42
C VAL A 134 -4.50 6.46 0.59
N LEU A 135 -4.23 6.69 1.88
CA LEU A 135 -5.22 6.52 2.94
C LEU A 135 -6.37 7.50 2.75
N CYS A 136 -7.58 6.99 2.50
CA CYS A 136 -8.76 7.81 2.24
C CYS A 136 -9.76 7.67 3.39
N ARG A 137 -10.33 6.47 3.55
CA ARG A 137 -11.32 6.16 4.60
C ARG A 137 -10.95 4.83 5.25
N THR A 138 -10.31 4.86 6.41
CA THR A 138 -9.79 3.65 7.05
C THR A 138 -10.86 2.92 7.87
N SER A 139 -10.66 1.62 8.12
CA SER A 139 -11.66 0.75 8.75
C SER A 139 -11.68 0.77 10.28
N ASN A 140 -10.73 1.43 10.93
CA ASN A 140 -10.60 1.44 12.39
C ASN A 140 -11.67 2.32 13.05
N PRO A 141 -12.08 2.03 14.31
CA PRO A 141 -13.12 2.79 15.01
C PRO A 141 -12.84 4.30 15.10
N GLY A 142 -11.58 4.69 15.33
CA GLY A 142 -11.17 6.10 15.42
C GLY A 142 -11.07 6.84 14.08
N ALA A 143 -11.42 6.21 12.96
CA ALA A 143 -11.34 6.85 11.66
C ALA A 143 -12.27 8.08 11.55
N SER A 144 -13.48 8.01 12.13
CA SER A 144 -14.46 9.09 12.11
C SER A 144 -14.03 10.34 12.88
N GLU A 145 -13.08 10.22 13.82
CA GLU A 145 -12.58 11.35 14.62
C GLU A 145 -11.96 12.46 13.75
N ILE A 146 -11.34 12.08 12.63
CA ILE A 146 -10.66 12.99 11.72
C ILE A 146 -11.26 12.94 10.31
N GLN A 147 -11.51 11.73 9.79
CA GLN A 147 -11.83 11.54 8.37
C GLN A 147 -13.25 11.99 8.04
N GLU A 148 -14.17 12.01 9.02
CA GLU A 148 -15.55 12.47 8.85
C GLU A 148 -15.75 13.95 9.24
N LEU A 149 -14.69 14.65 9.67
CA LEU A 149 -14.79 16.07 9.96
C LEU A 149 -15.26 16.82 8.71
N ALA A 150 -16.32 17.61 8.88
CA ALA A 150 -16.80 18.49 7.84
C ALA A 150 -15.76 19.58 7.59
N VAL A 151 -15.23 19.60 6.37
CA VAL A 151 -14.26 20.57 5.89
C VAL A 151 -14.82 21.29 4.67
N THR A 152 -14.50 22.58 4.57
CA THR A 152 -14.94 23.42 3.47
C THR A 152 -13.80 23.61 2.48
N ASP A 153 -14.01 23.21 1.23
CA ASP A 153 -13.08 23.44 0.12
C ASP A 153 -13.84 24.21 -0.96
N GLY A 154 -13.74 25.54 -0.90
CA GLY A 154 -14.58 26.45 -1.69
C GLY A 154 -15.95 26.69 -1.05
N ALA A 155 -17.03 26.47 -1.80
CA ALA A 155 -18.39 26.89 -1.41
C ALA A 155 -19.24 25.81 -0.70
N SER A 156 -18.77 24.56 -0.64
CA SER A 156 -19.51 23.43 -0.07
C SER A 156 -18.67 22.69 0.97
N ALA A 157 -19.32 22.28 2.07
CA ALA A 157 -18.72 21.43 3.08
C ALA A 157 -18.87 19.95 2.69
N ALA A 158 -17.84 19.16 2.96
CA ALA A 158 -17.85 17.71 2.79
C ALA A 158 -16.97 17.05 3.86
N PRO A 159 -17.14 15.75 4.14
CA PRO A 159 -16.21 15.00 4.97
C PRO A 159 -14.77 15.07 4.43
N LEU A 160 -13.79 15.10 5.33
CA LEU A 160 -12.37 15.18 4.95
C LEU A 160 -11.94 14.03 4.02
N PHE A 161 -12.43 12.81 4.23
CA PHE A 161 -12.09 11.70 3.33
C PHE A 161 -12.54 11.94 1.89
N GLU A 162 -13.68 12.62 1.67
CA GLU A 162 -14.12 12.95 0.32
C GLU A 162 -13.23 14.02 -0.32
N ILE A 163 -12.75 14.97 0.47
CA ILE A 163 -11.75 15.94 0.00
C ILE A 163 -10.49 15.21 -0.43
N VAL A 164 -10.00 14.27 0.38
CA VAL A 164 -8.86 13.43 0.02
C VAL A 164 -9.11 12.68 -1.28
N ALA A 165 -10.28 12.05 -1.46
CA ALA A 165 -10.63 11.35 -2.70
C ALA A 165 -10.62 12.28 -3.93
N ARG A 166 -11.18 13.49 -3.81
CA ARG A 166 -11.16 14.50 -4.89
C ARG A 166 -9.75 14.98 -5.20
N ARG A 167 -8.92 15.20 -4.18
CA ARG A 167 -7.53 15.62 -4.35
C ARG A 167 -6.70 14.51 -5.02
N ALA A 168 -6.88 13.27 -4.60
CA ALA A 168 -6.25 12.09 -5.19
C ALA A 168 -6.53 11.96 -6.69
N GLN A 169 -7.75 12.26 -7.16
CA GLN A 169 -8.04 12.31 -8.61
C GLN A 169 -7.17 13.36 -9.32
N GLY A 170 -7.01 14.54 -8.73
CA GLY A 170 -6.13 15.59 -9.26
C GLY A 170 -4.63 15.25 -9.19
N TRP A 171 -4.22 14.43 -8.21
CA TRP A 171 -2.82 13.99 -8.07
C TRP A 171 -2.45 12.82 -8.98
N ASN A 172 -3.43 12.07 -9.48
CA ASN A 172 -3.23 10.88 -10.30
C ASN A 172 -2.82 11.20 -11.76
N GLN A 173 -1.76 11.99 -11.94
CA GLN A 173 -1.29 12.44 -13.26
C GLN A 173 -0.67 11.30 -14.09
N GLN A 174 -0.14 10.28 -13.42
CA GLN A 174 0.53 9.14 -14.04
C GLN A 174 -0.35 7.89 -14.14
N GLY A 175 -1.61 7.98 -13.70
CA GLY A 175 -2.54 6.85 -13.71
C GLY A 175 -2.15 5.71 -12.76
N ASN A 176 -1.31 5.97 -11.75
CA ASN A 176 -0.74 4.99 -10.82
C ASN A 176 -1.11 5.24 -9.33
N LEU A 177 -2.11 6.07 -9.07
CA LEU A 177 -2.66 6.33 -7.75
C LEU A 177 -4.03 5.65 -7.54
N GLY A 178 -4.16 4.89 -6.45
CA GLY A 178 -5.39 4.32 -5.92
C GLY A 178 -5.72 4.80 -4.50
N LEU A 179 -6.86 4.37 -3.96
CA LEU A 179 -7.34 4.73 -2.61
C LEU A 179 -7.36 3.52 -1.69
N VAL A 180 -7.09 3.74 -0.39
CA VAL A 180 -7.39 2.79 0.68
C VAL A 180 -8.72 3.19 1.32
N VAL A 181 -9.73 2.34 1.13
CA VAL A 181 -11.09 2.49 1.69
C VAL A 181 -11.45 1.21 2.44
N GLY A 182 -11.95 1.35 3.68
CA GLY A 182 -12.34 0.26 4.55
C GLY A 182 -13.59 -0.47 4.02
N ALA A 183 -13.55 -1.81 4.02
CA ALA A 183 -14.66 -2.63 3.53
C ALA A 183 -15.86 -2.71 4.49
N ASN A 184 -15.74 -2.17 5.71
CA ASN A 184 -16.79 -2.15 6.72
C ASN A 184 -17.71 -0.91 6.62
N ASP A 185 -17.38 0.03 5.73
CA ASP A 185 -18.15 1.24 5.51
C ASP A 185 -18.97 1.08 4.21
N LEU A 186 -20.21 0.63 4.35
CA LEU A 186 -21.14 0.33 3.25
C LEU A 186 -22.03 1.53 2.87
N ALA A 187 -21.60 2.75 3.21
CA ALA A 187 -22.37 3.98 3.00
C ALA A 187 -22.95 4.10 1.57
#